data_AF-A0A539CZ84-F1
#
_entry.id   AF-A0A539CZ84-F1
#
_cell.length_a   1.000
_cell.length_b   1.000
_cell.length_c   1.000
_cell.angle_alpha   90.00
_cell.angle_beta   90.00
_cell.angle_gamma   90.00
#
_symmetry.space_group_name_H-M   'P 1'
#
loop_
_entity.id
_entity.type
_entity.pdbx_description
1 polymer ?
#
loop_
_entity_poly.entity_id
_entity_poly.type
_entity_poly.pdbx_seq_one_letter_code
_entity_poly.pdbx_strand_id
1 'polypeptide(L)' 'MSLLAGLARAGVTAVKIEGRQRGRAYVARVTAAFRAAIDAIQRGESPDPYESLLGDLAEGARETTGAYRKRWR' A
#
# COMPACT_ATOMS: atom_id res chain seq x y z
N MET A 1 2.43 0.78 -3.26
CA MET A 1 2.48 1.69 -2.10
C MET A 1 2.79 3.15 -2.45
N SER A 2 3.06 3.47 -3.71
CA SER A 2 3.40 4.82 -4.22
C SER A 2 2.54 6.00 -3.75
N LEU A 3 1.25 5.82 -3.45
CA LEU A 3 0.38 6.92 -2.97
C LEU A 3 0.57 7.28 -1.49
N LEU A 4 1.11 6.38 -0.67
CA LEU A 4 1.08 6.51 0.78
C LEU A 4 1.81 7.77 1.27
N ALA A 5 2.97 8.08 0.69
CA ALA A 5 3.73 9.29 1.02
C ALA A 5 2.98 10.58 0.64
N GLY A 6 2.26 10.56 -0.49
CA GLY A 6 1.42 11.69 -0.92
C GLY A 6 0.23 11.91 0.02
N LEU A 7 -0.43 10.82 0.44
CA LEU A 7 -1.55 10.88 1.39
C LEU A 7 -1.10 11.37 2.77
N ALA A 8 0.06 10.93 3.26
CA ALA A 8 0.63 11.41 4.51
C ALA A 8 0.89 12.93 4.47
N ARG A 9 1.48 13.44 3.37
CA ARG A 9 1.67 14.89 3.18
C ARG A 9 0.35 15.67 3.10
N ALA A 10 -0.72 15.04 2.63
CA ALA A 10 -2.06 15.62 2.59
C ALA A 10 -2.77 15.59 3.96
N GLY A 11 -2.12 15.11 5.02
CA GLY A 11 -2.68 15.06 6.38
C GLY A 11 -3.50 13.80 6.70
N VAL A 12 -3.45 12.76 5.85
CA VAL A 12 -4.09 11.48 6.15
C VAL A 12 -3.33 10.78 7.28
N THR A 13 -4.04 10.46 8.36
CA THR A 13 -3.44 9.87 9.57
C THR A 13 -3.66 8.37 9.70
N ALA A 14 -4.55 7.78 8.89
CA ALA A 14 -4.90 6.37 8.99
C ALA A 14 -5.20 5.74 7.63
N VAL A 15 -4.97 4.44 7.54
CA VAL A 15 -5.33 3.59 6.40
C VAL A 15 -6.23 2.45 6.85
N LYS A 16 -7.24 2.11 6.04
CA LYS A 16 -8.07 0.92 6.23
C LYS A 16 -7.69 -0.12 5.18
N ILE A 17 -7.32 -1.31 5.64
CA ILE A 17 -7.03 -2.46 4.78
C ILE A 17 -8.23 -3.40 4.84
N GLU A 18 -8.84 -3.69 3.69
CA GLU A 18 -10.01 -4.57 3.59
C GLU A 18 -9.66 -5.87 2.88
N GLY A 19 -9.59 -6.96 3.63
CA GLY A 19 -9.18 -8.29 3.15
C GLY A 19 -10.30 -9.33 3.19
N ARG A 20 -11.53 -8.98 2.79
CA ARG A 20 -12.65 -9.94 2.78
C ARG A 20 -12.29 -11.19 1.97
N GLN A 21 -12.69 -12.36 2.46
CA GLN A 21 -12.44 -13.65 1.80
C GLN A 21 -10.92 -13.96 1.62
N ARG A 22 -10.06 -13.51 2.54
CA ARG A 22 -8.62 -13.81 2.54
C ARG A 22 -8.18 -14.56 3.80
N GLY A 23 -7.19 -15.44 3.65
CA GLY A 23 -6.63 -16.24 4.75
C GLY A 23 -5.70 -15.45 5.69
N ARG A 24 -5.37 -16.03 6.85
CA ARG A 24 -4.55 -15.36 7.89
C ARG A 24 -3.16 -14.94 7.38
N ALA A 25 -2.50 -15.78 6.59
CA ALA A 25 -1.17 -15.48 6.05
C ALA A 25 -1.18 -14.25 5.12
N TYR A 26 -2.24 -14.11 4.31
CA TYR A 26 -2.44 -12.93 3.46
C TYR A 26 -2.59 -11.67 4.31
N VAL A 27 -3.47 -11.70 5.32
CA VAL A 27 -3.72 -10.56 6.20
C VAL A 27 -2.44 -10.13 6.92
N ALA A 28 -1.68 -11.08 7.45
CA ALA A 28 -0.41 -10.81 8.12
C ALA A 28 0.62 -10.14 7.17
N ARG A 29 0.77 -10.67 5.96
CA ARG A 29 1.72 -10.13 4.96
C ARG A 29 1.34 -8.71 4.53
N VAL A 30 0.06 -8.46 4.24
CA VAL A 30 -0.42 -7.12 3.84
C VAL A 30 -0.24 -6.10 4.95
N THR A 31 -0.68 -6.43 6.17
CA THR A 31 -0.58 -5.50 7.31
C THR A 31 0.88 -5.19 7.68
N ALA A 32 1.77 -6.19 7.63
CA ALA A 32 3.20 -5.99 7.87
C ALA A 32 3.85 -5.08 6.82
N ALA A 33 3.57 -5.29 5.53
CA ALA A 33 4.11 -4.44 4.46
C ALA A 33 3.65 -2.99 4.63
N PHE A 34 2.36 -2.76 4.90
CA PHE A 34 1.82 -1.40 5.09
C PHE A 34 2.44 -0.73 6.32
N ARG A 35 2.62 -1.48 7.42
CA ARG A 35 3.30 -0.95 8.61
C ARG A 35 4.72 -0.48 8.29
N ALA A 36 5.52 -1.33 7.65
CA ALA A 36 6.89 -1.01 7.32
C ALA A 36 7.00 0.22 6.40
N ALA A 37 6.10 0.36 5.42
CA ALA A 37 6.03 1.52 4.55
C ALA A 37 5.63 2.82 5.27
N ILE A 38 4.67 2.74 6.20
CA ILE A 38 4.29 3.89 7.04
C ILE A 38 5.47 4.34 7.90
N ASP A 39 6.15 3.38 8.53
CA ASP A 39 7.28 3.66 9.40
C ASP A 39 8.45 4.28 8.60
N ALA A 40 8.70 3.83 7.37
CA ALA A 40 9.67 4.42 6.47
C ALA A 40 9.33 5.88 6.12
N ILE A 41 8.07 6.17 5.79
CA ILE A 41 7.61 7.54 5.52
C ILE A 41 7.82 8.44 6.75
N GLN A 42 7.55 7.93 7.95
CA GLN A 42 7.78 8.67 9.20
C GLN A 42 9.26 8.97 9.44
N ARG A 43 10.18 8.14 8.95
CA ARG A 43 11.63 8.38 8.95
C ARG A 43 12.12 9.27 7.80
N GLY A 44 11.23 9.68 6.89
CA GLY A 44 11.61 10.43 5.68
C GLY A 44 12.18 9.56 4.55
N GLU A 45 12.00 8.24 4.62
CA GLU A 45 12.46 7.27 3.63
C GLU A 45 11.36 6.96 2.59
N SER A 46 11.77 6.39 1.45
CA SER A 46 10.81 5.95 0.44
C SER A 46 10.08 4.66 0.85
N PRO A 47 8.75 4.56 0.65
CA PRO A 47 7.99 3.33 0.87
C PRO A 47 8.12 2.31 -0.28
N ASP A 48 8.76 2.66 -1.40
CA ASP A 48 8.81 1.83 -2.62
C ASP A 48 9.33 0.40 -2.41
N PRO A 49 10.36 0.14 -1.57
CA PRO A 49 10.85 -1.23 -1.35
C PRO A 49 9.77 -2.20 -0.85
N TYR A 50 8.78 -1.70 -0.09
CA TYR A 50 7.73 -2.51 0.52
C TYR A 50 6.58 -2.85 -0.44
N GLU A 51 6.51 -2.21 -1.62
CA GLU A 51 5.53 -2.55 -2.66
C GLU A 51 5.79 -3.96 -3.24
N SER A 52 7.07 -4.29 -3.42
CA SER A 52 7.50 -5.63 -3.90
C SER A 52 7.01 -6.77 -2.99
N LEU A 53 6.86 -6.50 -1.69
CA LEU A 53 6.37 -7.47 -0.71
C LEU A 53 4.92 -7.88 -0.97
N LEU A 54 4.17 -7.19 -1.83
CA LEU A 54 2.78 -7.52 -2.16
C LEU A 54 2.60 -7.97 -3.62
N GLY A 55 3.65 -8.00 -4.43
CA GLY A 55 3.58 -8.31 -5.87
C GLY A 55 2.84 -9.62 -6.13
N ASP A 56 3.28 -10.73 -5.55
CA ASP A 56 2.69 -12.05 -5.78
C ASP A 56 1.29 -12.23 -5.16
N LEU A 57 0.84 -11.27 -4.33
CA LEU A 57 -0.51 -11.27 -3.76
C LEU A 57 -1.53 -10.52 -4.64
N ALA A 58 -1.05 -9.66 -5.54
CA ALA A 58 -1.89 -8.95 -6.49
C ALA A 58 -2.07 -9.80 -7.75
N GLU A 59 -3.31 -9.87 -8.24
CA GLU A 59 -3.58 -10.50 -9.54
C GLU A 59 -2.78 -9.77 -10.63
N GLY A 60 -1.95 -10.50 -11.38
CA GLY A 60 -1.03 -9.92 -12.35
C GLY A 60 0.07 -9.02 -11.74
N ALA A 61 0.35 -9.16 -10.45
CA ALA A 61 1.35 -8.40 -9.69
C ALA A 61 1.21 -6.88 -9.80
N ARG A 62 -0.02 -6.38 -9.96
CA ARG A 62 -0.28 -4.97 -10.25
C ARG A 62 -1.13 -4.31 -9.18
N GLU A 63 -0.58 -3.30 -8.53
CA GLU A 63 -1.38 -2.39 -7.73
C GLU A 63 -2.22 -1.45 -8.61
N THR A 64 -3.42 -1.14 -8.14
CA THR A 64 -4.29 -0.12 -8.72
C THR A 64 -4.45 1.03 -7.74
N THR A 65 -4.37 2.25 -8.26
CA THR A 65 -4.53 3.49 -7.49
C THR A 65 -5.94 4.08 -7.68
N GLY A 66 -6.87 3.30 -8.26
CA GLY A 66 -8.23 3.74 -8.58
C GLY A 66 -8.26 5.07 -9.34
N ALA A 67 -9.10 6.00 -8.86
CA ALA A 67 -9.32 7.32 -9.44
C ALA A 67 -8.06 8.21 -9.52
N TYR A 68 -7.00 7.91 -8.77
CA TYR A 68 -5.73 8.63 -8.86
C TYR A 68 -4.92 8.28 -10.12
N ARG A 69 -5.27 7.19 -10.82
CA ARG A 69 -4.81 6.95 -12.20
C ARG A 69 -5.84 7.56 -13.16
N LYS A 70 -5.71 8.86 -13.45
CA LYS A 70 -6.48 9.51 -14.53
C LYS A 70 -6.02 8.95 -15.89
N ARG A 71 -6.74 7.95 -16.40
CA ARG A 71 -6.58 7.42 -17.78
C ARG A 71 -7.77 7.75 -18.69
N TRP A 72 -8.78 8.43 -18.17
CA TRP A 72 -9.91 8.88 -18.98
C TRP A 72 -9.45 9.97 -19.97
N ARG A 73 -9.58 9.65 -21.26
CA ARG A 73 -9.68 10.59 -22.38
C ARG A 73 -11.15 10.80 -22.71
#